data_AF-A0A6A7LHN3-F1
#
_entry.id   AF-A0A6A7LHN3-F1
#
_cell.length_a   1.000
_cell.length_b   1.000
_cell.length_c   1.000
_cell.angle_alpha   90.00
_cell.angle_beta   90.00
_cell.angle_gamma   90.00
#
_symmetry.space_group_name_H-M   'P 1'
#
loop_
_entity.id
_entity.type
_entity.pdbx_description
1 polymer ?
#
loop_
_entity_poly.entity_id
_entity_poly.type
_entity_poly.pdbx_seq_one_letter_code
_entity_poly.pdbx_strand_id
1 'polypeptide(L)'
;MSSSPEERERRLNNLGSSFGRDLDVEIRREKITLREKLTQDFEREIALAEACASRDDFAEALYHRVMADMAHRILKELEMDG
;
A
#
# COMPACT_ATOMS: atom_id res chain seq x y z
N MET A 1 -26.24 -38.33 -1.56
CA MET A 1 -25.49 -38.17 -2.83
C MET A 1 -24.09 -37.68 -2.49
N SER A 2 -23.08 -38.52 -2.62
CA SER A 2 -21.66 -38.14 -2.46
C SER A 2 -21.10 -37.73 -3.82
N SER A 3 -20.40 -36.61 -3.88
CA SER A 3 -19.71 -36.14 -5.11
C SER A 3 -18.62 -37.13 -5.52
N SER A 4 -18.43 -37.37 -6.83
CA SER A 4 -17.32 -38.22 -7.30
C SER A 4 -15.96 -37.56 -6.96
N PRO A 5 -14.86 -38.33 -6.88
CA PRO A 5 -13.52 -37.77 -6.67
C PRO A 5 -13.18 -36.67 -7.69
N GLU A 6 -13.48 -36.90 -8.97
CA GLU A 6 -13.26 -35.94 -10.07
C GLU A 6 -14.08 -34.65 -9.89
N GLU A 7 -15.32 -34.76 -9.41
CA GLU A 7 -16.18 -33.62 -9.11
C GLU A 7 -15.60 -32.75 -7.99
N ARG A 8 -15.01 -33.37 -6.96
CA ARG A 8 -14.37 -32.66 -5.84
C ARG A 8 -13.11 -31.95 -6.29
N GLU A 9 -12.29 -32.60 -7.09
CA GLU A 9 -11.03 -32.06 -7.61
C GLU A 9 -11.27 -30.89 -8.57
N ARG A 10 -12.24 -31.03 -9.47
CA ARG A 10 -12.70 -29.95 -10.34
C ARG A 10 -13.19 -28.73 -9.56
N ARG A 11 -13.95 -28.95 -8.49
CA ARG A 11 -14.43 -27.86 -7.62
C ARG A 11 -13.27 -27.17 -6.88
N LEU A 12 -12.30 -27.92 -6.36
CA LEU A 12 -11.11 -27.36 -5.72
C LEU A 12 -10.26 -26.54 -6.69
N ASN A 13 -10.03 -27.03 -7.91
CA ASN A 13 -9.28 -26.30 -8.94
C ASN A 13 -10.01 -25.02 -9.39
N ASN A 14 -11.34 -25.07 -9.49
CA ASN A 14 -12.13 -23.88 -9.82
C ASN A 14 -12.10 -22.86 -8.68
N LEU A 15 -12.17 -23.30 -7.42
CA LEU A 15 -12.02 -22.42 -6.25
C LEU A 15 -10.62 -21.80 -6.20
N GLY A 16 -9.56 -22.59 -6.36
CA GLY A 16 -8.19 -22.08 -6.35
C GLY A 16 -7.91 -21.07 -7.47
N SER A 17 -8.50 -21.27 -8.65
CA SER A 17 -8.31 -20.38 -9.80
C SER A 17 -9.14 -19.10 -9.75
N SER A 18 -10.34 -19.12 -9.17
CA SER A 18 -11.16 -17.92 -8.99
C SER A 18 -10.72 -17.10 -7.78
N PHE A 19 -10.64 -17.72 -6.59
CA PHE A 19 -10.35 -17.00 -5.35
C PHE A 19 -8.90 -16.51 -5.29
N GLY A 20 -7.93 -17.29 -5.79
CA GLY A 20 -6.53 -16.88 -5.78
C GLY A 20 -6.24 -15.69 -6.69
N ARG A 21 -6.81 -15.68 -7.91
CA ARG A 21 -6.60 -14.56 -8.85
C ARG A 21 -7.31 -13.30 -8.41
N ASP A 22 -8.55 -13.41 -7.96
CA ASP A 22 -9.32 -12.23 -7.54
C ASP A 22 -8.67 -11.58 -6.32
N LEU A 23 -8.20 -12.38 -5.35
CA LEU A 23 -7.47 -11.89 -4.18
C LEU A 23 -6.13 -11.24 -4.56
N ASP A 24 -5.34 -11.84 -5.45
CA ASP A 24 -4.08 -11.26 -5.92
C ASP A 24 -4.28 -9.95 -6.70
N VAL A 25 -5.37 -9.84 -7.45
CA VAL A 25 -5.73 -8.60 -8.16
C VAL A 25 -6.15 -7.52 -7.17
N GLU A 26 -6.96 -7.86 -6.17
CA GLU A 26 -7.40 -6.94 -5.13
C GLU A 26 -6.23 -6.46 -4.27
N ILE A 27 -5.34 -7.35 -3.83
CA ILE A 27 -4.11 -7.01 -3.09
C ILE A 27 -3.23 -6.07 -3.93
N ARG A 28 -3.05 -6.34 -5.23
CA ARG A 28 -2.26 -5.47 -6.11
C ARG A 28 -2.89 -4.09 -6.25
N ARG A 29 -4.22 -4.02 -6.37
CA ARG A 29 -4.95 -2.76 -6.46
C ARG A 29 -4.79 -1.93 -5.19
N GLU A 30 -4.97 -2.55 -4.03
CA GLU A 30 -4.79 -1.88 -2.73
C GLU A 30 -3.34 -1.42 -2.53
N LYS A 31 -2.35 -2.22 -2.93
CA LYS A 31 -0.92 -1.80 -2.93
C LYS A 31 -0.71 -0.55 -3.79
N ILE A 32 -1.29 -0.48 -4.98
CA ILE A 32 -1.19 0.69 -5.87
C ILE A 32 -1.82 1.91 -5.21
N THR A 33 -3.06 1.79 -4.72
CA THR A 33 -3.76 2.89 -4.05
C THR A 33 -3.02 3.38 -2.81
N LEU A 34 -2.46 2.47 -2.02
CA LEU A 34 -1.65 2.81 -0.85
C LEU A 34 -0.38 3.57 -1.24
N ARG A 35 0.34 3.11 -2.29
CA ARG A 35 1.52 3.82 -2.81
C ARG A 35 1.17 5.23 -3.27
N GLU A 36 0.12 5.39 -4.07
CA GLU A 36 -0.32 6.71 -4.55
C GLU A 36 -0.63 7.67 -3.40
N LYS A 37 -1.35 7.19 -2.38
CA LYS A 37 -1.70 8.00 -1.21
C LYS A 37 -0.48 8.38 -0.37
N LEU A 38 0.42 7.44 -0.12
CA LEU A 38 1.65 7.71 0.63
C LEU A 38 2.56 8.69 -0.11
N THR A 39 2.63 8.62 -1.44
CA THR A 39 3.36 9.60 -2.25
C THR A 39 2.76 10.99 -2.10
N GLN A 40 1.43 11.12 -2.17
CA GLN A 40 0.75 12.40 -1.95
C GLN A 40 0.99 12.95 -0.55
N ASP A 41 0.93 12.10 0.47
CA ASP A 41 1.21 12.48 1.85
C ASP A 41 2.66 12.91 2.04
N PHE A 42 3.62 12.20 1.44
CA PHE A 42 5.03 12.58 1.46
C PHE A 42 5.25 13.98 0.88
N GLU A 43 4.77 14.23 -0.34
CA GLU A 43 4.92 15.53 -1.01
C GLU A 43 4.27 16.66 -0.21
N ARG A 44 3.08 16.41 0.36
CA ARG A 44 2.38 17.36 1.22
C ARG A 44 3.19 17.71 2.46
N GLU A 45 3.70 16.70 3.17
CA GLU A 45 4.47 16.91 4.40
C GLU A 45 5.82 17.59 4.13
N ILE A 46 6.49 17.29 3.01
CA ILE A 46 7.71 18.02 2.62
C ILE A 46 7.41 19.50 2.36
N ALA A 47 6.36 19.79 1.58
CA ALA A 47 5.98 21.18 1.30
C ALA A 47 5.62 21.96 2.57
N LEU A 48 4.95 21.31 3.54
CA LEU A 48 4.65 21.90 4.84
C LEU A 48 5.91 22.11 5.68
N ALA A 49 6.83 21.15 5.70
CA ALA A 49 8.09 21.28 6.41
C ALA A 49 8.92 22.46 5.87
N GLU A 50 9.01 22.60 4.55
CA GLU A 50 9.69 23.72 3.89
C GLU A 50 9.01 25.06 4.19
N ALA A 51 7.68 25.11 4.15
CA ALA A 51 6.92 26.31 4.48
C ALA A 51 7.14 26.75 5.94
N CYS A 52 7.12 25.81 6.89
CA CYS A 52 7.40 26.10 8.31
C CYS A 52 8.83 26.56 8.52
N ALA A 53 9.81 25.89 7.89
CA ALA A 53 11.21 26.29 7.96
C ALA A 53 11.45 27.70 7.40
N SER A 54 10.76 28.09 6.32
CA SER A 54 10.85 29.44 5.76
C SER A 54 10.30 30.54 6.67
N ARG A 55 9.54 30.17 7.71
CA ARG A 55 8.94 31.06 8.71
C ARG A 55 9.64 30.97 10.07
N ASP A 56 10.81 30.33 10.13
CA ASP A 56 11.56 30.01 11.35
C ASP A 56 10.77 29.17 12.38
N ASP A 57 9.69 28.49 11.95
CA ASP A 57 8.92 27.57 12.77
C ASP A 57 9.55 26.17 12.71
N PHE A 58 10.71 26.03 13.34
CA PHE A 58 11.50 24.79 13.28
C PHE A 58 10.84 23.62 14.02
N ALA A 59 9.97 23.88 15.00
CA ALA A 59 9.26 22.84 15.72
C ALA A 59 8.24 22.16 14.79
N GLU A 60 7.41 22.95 14.11
CA GLU A 60 6.44 22.42 13.16
C GLU A 60 7.12 21.84 11.91
N ALA A 61 8.22 22.47 11.45
CA ALA A 61 9.02 21.92 10.36
C ALA A 61 9.58 20.52 10.67
N LEU A 62 10.03 20.31 11.92
CA LEU A 62 10.51 18.99 12.35
C LEU A 62 9.37 17.96 12.39
N TYR A 63 8.19 18.34 12.86
CA TYR A 63 7.01 17.47 12.86
C TYR A 63 6.69 16.98 11.44
N HIS A 64 6.53 17.91 10.49
CA HIS A 64 6.23 17.58 9.11
C HIS A 64 7.33 16.73 8.44
N ARG A 65 8.60 17.04 8.74
CA ARG A 65 9.73 16.22 8.26
C ARG A 65 9.65 14.77 8.77
N VAL A 66 9.28 14.55 10.04
CA VAL A 66 9.13 13.20 10.60
C VAL A 66 8.01 12.44 9.90
N MET A 67 6.89 13.11 9.63
CA MET A 67 5.77 12.51 8.89
C MET A 67 6.17 12.14 7.45
N ALA A 68 6.92 12.99 6.76
CA ALA A 68 7.48 12.68 5.44
C ALA A 68 8.44 11.47 5.50
N ASP A 69 9.34 11.40 6.50
CA ASP A 69 10.25 10.27 6.65
C ASP A 69 9.50 8.94 6.89
N MET A 70 8.41 8.98 7.67
CA MET A 70 7.55 7.81 7.85
C MET A 70 6.90 7.35 6.54
N ALA A 71 6.31 8.27 5.77
CA ALA A 71 5.71 7.96 4.48
C ALA A 71 6.75 7.37 3.50
N HIS A 72 7.94 7.95 3.47
CA HIS A 72 9.05 7.47 2.63
C HIS A 72 9.51 6.06 2.99
N ARG A 73 9.63 5.74 4.28
CA ARG A 73 10.03 4.39 4.73
C ARG A 73 9.01 3.33 4.31
N ILE A 74 7.71 3.62 4.50
CA ILE A 74 6.64 2.70 4.11
C ILE A 74 6.61 2.52 2.58
N LEU A 75 6.79 3.60 1.81
CA LEU A 75 6.90 3.50 0.35
C LEU A 75 8.03 2.58 -0.07
N LYS A 76 9.21 2.75 0.53
CA LYS A 76 10.38 1.90 0.24
C LYS A 76 10.12 0.43 0.54
N GLU A 77 9.46 0.12 1.66
CA GLU A 77 9.05 -1.26 1.99
C GLU A 77 8.08 -1.81 0.94
N LEU A 78 7.06 -1.03 0.56
CA LEU A 78 6.10 -1.44 -0.46
C LEU A 78 6.76 -1.67 -1.83
N GLU A 79 7.79 -0.91 -2.19
CA GLU A 79 8.54 -1.04 -3.45
C GLU A 79 9.46 -2.27 -3.46
N MET A 80 10.02 -2.67 -2.31
CA MET A 80 10.85 -3.88 -2.20
C MET A 80 10.02 -5.17 -2.20
N ASP A 81 8.75 -5.10 -1.79
CA ASP A 81 7.80 -6.24 -1.75
C ASP A 81 7.02 -6.45 -3.07
N GLY A 82 7.50 -5.88 -4.18
CA GLY A 82 6.91 -5.99 -5.53
C GLY A 82 7.84 -6.65 -6.53
#